data_AF-A0A3B1JI38-F1
#
_entry.id   AF-A0A3B1JI38-F1
#
_cell.length_a   1.000
_cell.length_b   1.000
_cell.length_c   1.000
_cell.angle_alpha   90.00
_cell.angle_beta   90.00
_cell.angle_gamma   90.00
#
_symmetry.space_group_name_H-M   'P 1'
#
loop_
_entity.id
_entity.type
_entity.pdbx_description
1 polymer ?
#
loop_
_entity_poly.entity_id
_entity_poly.type
_entity_poly.pdbx_seq_one_letter_code
_entity_poly.pdbx_strand_id
1 'polypeptide(L)'
;MADFLPSRSFLSVCFPKCLLNSGEAEQLRKSKEIDKSISKDKTYVKRLVKILLLGAGESGKSTFLKQMRIIHGQDFDQRAKEDFRATIYSNVIKGIRVLVDAREKLHIQWGEPSNQEHGETVMAFDTRSSKMMHGMVETKIFLQYLPSIRSLWADSGIQHAYDRRREFQLGESVKYFLDNLDKLGMPDYLPSQQDILLARKPTKGIHEYDFEIKNVPFKMVDVGGQRSERRRWFECFDSVTSILFLVSSSEFDQVLMEDRLTNRLMESLNIFETIVNNRVFSNVSIILFLNKTDLLEEKVKTVAIKDYFSDFTGDPHNLEEVKDFLVTCFRNKRRDQQQKPLYHHFTTAINTENIRLVFRDVKDTICTTTSNSSCCSDAVFLLAPFVIILSFGLPHPFSFTPSPSTVLQVCTPQYNLSD
;
A
#
# COMPACT_ATOMS: atom_id res chain seq x y z
N MET A 1 -89.41 -7.48 35.67
CA MET A 1 -88.48 -6.93 34.66
C MET A 1 -87.09 -7.15 35.24
N ALA A 2 -86.54 -8.38 35.23
CA ALA A 2 -85.90 -9.07 34.09
C ALA A 2 -84.70 -8.22 33.61
N ASP A 3 -83.42 -8.61 33.72
CA ASP A 3 -82.83 -9.95 33.80
C ASP A 3 -81.50 -10.02 34.58
N PHE A 4 -81.33 -11.17 35.24
CA PHE A 4 -80.14 -11.69 35.90
C PHE A 4 -79.43 -12.65 34.90
N LEU A 5 -78.09 -12.66 34.86
CA LEU A 5 -77.27 -13.62 34.08
C LEU A 5 -77.61 -15.09 34.42
N PRO A 6 -77.43 -16.07 33.49
CA PRO A 6 -76.15 -16.79 33.48
C PRO A 6 -75.67 -17.43 32.14
N SER A 7 -74.34 -17.53 32.03
CA SER A 7 -73.50 -18.62 31.47
C SER A 7 -73.72 -19.17 30.05
N ARG A 8 -72.66 -19.08 29.23
CA ARG A 8 -71.95 -20.18 28.52
C ARG A 8 -70.95 -19.53 27.56
N SER A 9 -69.65 -19.67 27.71
CA SER A 9 -68.79 -20.86 27.54
C SER A 9 -67.96 -20.68 26.26
N PHE A 10 -66.65 -20.79 26.42
CA PHE A 10 -65.72 -21.36 25.44
C PHE A 10 -65.81 -20.85 24.00
N LEU A 11 -64.87 -19.99 23.61
CA LEU A 11 -64.10 -20.05 22.37
C LEU A 11 -63.05 -18.92 22.38
N SER A 12 -62.08 -19.04 23.30
CA SER A 12 -60.82 -18.31 23.26
C SER A 12 -59.73 -19.28 22.81
N VAL A 13 -59.81 -19.73 21.55
CA VAL A 13 -58.72 -20.49 20.91
C VAL A 13 -58.76 -20.21 19.41
N CYS A 14 -57.60 -19.76 18.88
CA CYS A 14 -57.22 -19.70 17.47
C CYS A 14 -58.01 -18.76 16.54
N PHE A 15 -57.44 -17.58 16.25
CA PHE A 15 -57.05 -17.10 14.91
C PHE A 15 -56.95 -15.55 14.88
N PRO A 16 -55.74 -14.96 14.94
CA PRO A 16 -55.46 -13.69 14.30
C PRO A 16 -54.53 -13.95 13.10
N LYS A 17 -55.07 -14.66 12.10
CA LYS A 17 -54.39 -14.87 10.81
C LYS A 17 -55.34 -14.76 9.63
N CYS A 18 -56.38 -13.91 9.73
CA CYS A 18 -57.22 -13.56 8.60
C CYS A 18 -57.79 -12.16 8.84
N LEU A 19 -57.38 -11.23 7.99
CA LEU A 19 -57.86 -9.85 7.74
C LEU A 19 -56.69 -8.85 7.64
N LEU A 20 -55.54 -9.27 7.11
CA LEU A 20 -54.62 -8.29 6.52
C LEU A 20 -55.19 -7.92 5.16
N ASN A 21 -55.41 -6.63 4.91
CA ASN A 21 -55.70 -6.16 3.56
C ASN A 21 -54.56 -6.59 2.62
N SER A 22 -54.82 -6.81 1.32
CA SER A 22 -53.80 -7.25 0.35
C SER A 22 -52.53 -6.38 0.42
N GLY A 23 -52.70 -5.07 0.63
CA GLY A 23 -51.60 -4.13 0.87
C GLY A 23 -50.83 -4.35 2.17
N GLU A 24 -51.48 -4.72 3.28
CA GLU A 24 -50.82 -4.98 4.56
C GLU A 24 -50.05 -6.31 4.54
N ALA A 25 -50.59 -7.33 3.86
CA ALA A 25 -49.89 -8.59 3.62
C ALA A 25 -48.64 -8.39 2.74
N GLU A 26 -48.73 -7.54 1.72
CA GLU A 26 -47.59 -7.17 0.88
C GLU A 26 -46.54 -6.35 1.66
N GLN A 27 -46.98 -5.40 2.49
CA GLN A 27 -46.09 -4.63 3.37
C GLN A 27 -45.36 -5.53 4.37
N LEU A 28 -46.05 -6.49 4.98
CA LEU A 28 -45.43 -7.44 5.92
C LEU A 28 -44.40 -8.33 5.21
N ARG A 29 -44.67 -8.71 3.95
CA ARG A 29 -43.72 -9.47 3.13
C ARG A 29 -42.48 -8.65 2.80
N LYS A 30 -42.66 -7.40 2.34
CA LYS A 30 -41.55 -6.46 2.08
C LYS A 30 -40.73 -6.20 3.34
N SER A 31 -41.38 -6.00 4.49
CA SER A 31 -40.69 -5.83 5.79
C SER A 31 -39.82 -7.04 6.13
N LYS A 32 -40.36 -8.26 5.99
CA LYS A 32 -39.59 -9.49 6.25
C LYS A 32 -38.42 -9.67 5.28
N GLU A 33 -38.59 -9.29 4.02
CA GLU A 33 -37.53 -9.33 3.02
C GLU A 33 -36.41 -8.32 3.36
N ILE A 34 -36.78 -7.12 3.81
CA ILE A 34 -35.85 -6.09 4.31
C ILE A 34 -35.09 -6.59 5.54
N ASP A 35 -35.79 -7.12 6.55
CA ASP A 35 -35.17 -7.64 7.78
C ASP A 35 -34.19 -8.78 7.47
N LYS A 36 -34.52 -9.64 6.50
CA LYS A 36 -33.64 -10.70 6.02
C LYS A 36 -32.39 -10.13 5.33
N SER A 37 -32.53 -9.05 4.56
CA SER A 37 -31.38 -8.36 3.94
C SER A 37 -30.48 -7.73 5.02
N ILE A 38 -31.06 -6.99 5.96
CA ILE A 38 -30.33 -6.34 7.06
C ILE A 38 -29.56 -7.36 7.90
N SER A 39 -30.16 -8.52 8.19
CA SER A 39 -29.48 -9.59 8.93
C SER A 39 -28.27 -10.17 8.19
N LYS A 40 -28.39 -10.32 6.86
CA LYS A 40 -27.27 -10.74 6.01
C LYS A 40 -26.16 -9.68 5.98
N ASP A 41 -26.53 -8.41 5.79
CA ASP A 41 -25.59 -7.29 5.74
C ASP A 41 -24.85 -7.12 7.07
N LYS A 42 -25.56 -7.29 8.19
CA LYS A 42 -24.94 -7.28 9.53
C LYS A 42 -23.90 -8.40 9.70
N THR A 43 -24.15 -9.57 9.13
CA THR A 43 -23.20 -10.69 9.17
C THR A 43 -21.99 -10.41 8.27
N TYR A 44 -22.22 -9.84 7.09
CA TYR A 44 -21.15 -9.42 6.17
C TYR A 44 -20.25 -8.36 6.81
N VAL A 45 -20.83 -7.28 7.35
CA VAL A 45 -20.10 -6.17 8.00
C VAL A 45 -19.29 -6.66 9.19
N LYS A 46 -19.81 -7.61 9.99
CA LYS A 46 -19.06 -8.20 11.11
C LYS A 46 -17.81 -8.97 10.67
N ARG A 47 -17.83 -9.58 9.46
CA ARG A 47 -16.72 -10.35 8.92
C ARG A 47 -15.78 -9.51 8.04
N LEU A 48 -16.20 -8.30 7.68
CA LEU A 48 -15.45 -7.41 6.80
C LEU A 48 -14.15 -6.95 7.46
N VAL A 49 -13.03 -7.29 6.84
CA VAL A 49 -11.72 -6.78 7.24
C VAL A 49 -11.44 -5.48 6.50
N LYS A 50 -11.59 -4.35 7.21
CA LYS A 50 -11.34 -3.02 6.64
C LYS A 50 -9.90 -2.60 6.91
N ILE A 51 -9.12 -2.43 5.85
CA ILE A 51 -7.72 -2.01 5.89
C ILE A 51 -7.60 -0.58 5.37
N LEU A 52 -7.06 0.32 6.19
CA LEU A 52 -6.83 1.71 5.82
C LEU A 52 -5.37 1.95 5.43
N LEU A 53 -5.13 2.49 4.23
CA LEU A 53 -3.80 2.87 3.76
C LEU A 53 -3.51 4.32 4.14
N LEU A 54 -2.54 4.55 5.02
CA LEU A 54 -2.11 5.89 5.43
C LEU A 54 -0.64 6.13 5.10
N GLY A 55 -0.23 7.41 5.08
CA GLY A 55 1.14 7.81 4.80
C GLY A 55 1.20 9.12 4.01
N ALA A 56 2.38 9.74 3.97
CA ALA A 56 2.61 10.99 3.24
C ALA A 56 2.30 10.85 1.73
N GLY A 57 2.23 11.97 1.01
CA GLY A 57 2.15 11.95 -0.45
C GLY A 57 3.27 11.08 -1.04
N GLU A 58 3.00 10.37 -2.13
CA GLU A 58 4.03 9.63 -2.89
C GLU A 58 4.70 8.44 -2.16
N SER A 59 4.25 8.08 -0.95
CA SER A 59 4.71 6.90 -0.19
C SER A 59 4.42 5.54 -0.84
N GLY A 60 3.61 5.50 -1.90
CA GLY A 60 3.28 4.28 -2.65
C GLY A 60 1.96 3.60 -2.27
N LYS A 61 1.06 4.27 -1.54
CA LYS A 61 -0.29 3.73 -1.18
C LYS A 61 -1.07 3.22 -2.39
N SER A 62 -1.24 4.06 -3.41
CA SER A 62 -1.98 3.68 -4.61
C SER A 62 -1.26 2.62 -5.44
N THR A 63 0.08 2.57 -5.38
CA THR A 63 0.86 1.48 -6.03
C THR A 63 0.61 0.15 -5.31
N PHE A 64 0.61 0.15 -3.98
CA PHE A 64 0.24 -1.02 -3.20
C PHE A 64 -1.19 -1.48 -3.50
N LEU A 65 -2.16 -0.55 -3.60
CA LEU A 65 -3.53 -0.89 -3.98
C LEU A 65 -3.63 -1.51 -5.38
N LYS A 66 -2.90 -0.97 -6.36
CA LYS A 66 -2.81 -1.55 -7.71
C LYS A 66 -2.23 -2.97 -7.65
N GLN A 67 -1.23 -3.24 -6.82
CA GLN A 67 -0.70 -4.60 -6.65
C GLN A 67 -1.74 -5.56 -6.08
N MET A 68 -2.48 -5.12 -5.08
CA MET A 68 -3.56 -5.93 -4.50
C MET A 68 -4.61 -6.30 -5.55
N ARG A 69 -4.91 -5.36 -6.46
CA ARG A 69 -5.77 -5.63 -7.60
C ARG A 69 -5.22 -6.70 -8.55
N ILE A 70 -3.93 -6.62 -8.89
CA ILE A 70 -3.24 -7.59 -9.76
C ILE A 70 -3.18 -8.97 -9.10
N ILE A 71 -2.73 -9.06 -7.84
CA ILE A 71 -2.52 -10.32 -7.11
C ILE A 71 -3.84 -11.09 -6.91
N HIS A 72 -4.95 -10.39 -6.73
CA HIS A 72 -6.27 -11.00 -6.55
C HIS A 72 -7.06 -11.18 -7.86
N GLY A 73 -6.38 -11.13 -9.00
CA GLY A 73 -6.93 -11.56 -10.30
C GLY A 73 -7.92 -10.59 -10.93
N GLN A 74 -7.97 -9.33 -10.47
CA GLN A 74 -8.76 -8.29 -11.11
C GLN A 74 -7.87 -7.49 -12.09
N ASP A 75 -7.57 -8.08 -13.25
CA ASP A 75 -6.75 -7.38 -14.25
C ASP A 75 -7.36 -6.03 -14.68
N PHE A 76 -6.49 -5.15 -15.19
CA PHE A 76 -6.91 -3.89 -15.78
C PHE A 76 -7.54 -4.15 -17.15
N ASP A 77 -8.80 -3.74 -17.30
CA ASP A 77 -9.52 -3.83 -18.57
C ASP A 77 -8.93 -2.86 -19.59
N GLN A 78 -9.36 -3.01 -20.85
CA GLN A 78 -8.83 -2.21 -21.95
C GLN A 78 -9.03 -0.71 -21.73
N ARG A 79 -10.17 -0.30 -21.17
CA ARG A 79 -10.47 1.10 -20.85
C ARG A 79 -9.53 1.65 -19.79
N ALA A 80 -9.32 0.92 -18.69
CA ALA A 80 -8.35 1.33 -17.67
C ALA A 80 -6.93 1.43 -18.23
N LYS A 81 -6.51 0.49 -19.11
CA LYS A 81 -5.20 0.55 -19.76
C LYS A 81 -5.05 1.81 -20.64
N GLU A 82 -6.10 2.21 -21.35
CA GLU A 82 -6.10 3.44 -22.14
C GLU A 82 -6.02 4.70 -21.28
N ASP A 83 -6.72 4.74 -20.14
CA ASP A 83 -6.62 5.83 -19.16
C ASP A 83 -5.20 5.93 -18.56
N PHE A 84 -4.58 4.78 -18.27
CA PHE A 84 -3.20 4.74 -17.80
C PHE A 84 -2.22 5.18 -18.89
N ARG A 85 -2.47 4.84 -20.17
CA ARG A 85 -1.64 5.30 -21.28
C ARG A 85 -1.60 6.83 -21.34
N ALA A 86 -2.76 7.45 -21.28
CA ALA A 86 -2.88 8.91 -21.28
C ALA A 86 -2.15 9.54 -20.07
N THR A 87 -2.25 8.88 -18.91
CA THR A 87 -1.54 9.29 -17.67
C THR A 87 -0.02 9.18 -17.83
N ILE A 88 0.48 8.09 -18.40
CA ILE A 88 1.92 7.85 -18.61
C ILE A 88 2.51 8.91 -19.55
N TYR A 89 1.85 9.19 -20.68
CA TYR A 89 2.26 10.26 -21.57
C TYR A 89 2.30 11.62 -20.86
N SER A 90 1.32 11.91 -20.00
CA SER A 90 1.33 13.12 -19.17
C SER A 90 2.52 13.15 -18.20
N ASN A 91 2.86 12.01 -17.58
CA ASN A 91 4.01 11.89 -16.68
C ASN A 91 5.33 12.13 -17.41
N VAL A 92 5.51 11.59 -18.62
CA VAL A 92 6.71 11.78 -19.43
C VAL A 92 6.89 13.24 -19.81
N ILE A 93 5.86 13.87 -20.38
CA ILE A 93 5.92 15.28 -20.81
C ILE A 93 6.20 16.19 -19.61
N LYS A 94 5.53 15.97 -18.47
CA LYS A 94 5.78 16.75 -17.25
C LYS A 94 7.20 16.52 -16.72
N GLY A 95 7.67 15.28 -16.72
CA GLY A 95 9.01 14.92 -16.25
C GLY A 95 10.11 15.61 -17.05
N ILE A 96 10.06 15.53 -18.38
CA ILE A 96 11.08 16.17 -19.23
C ILE A 96 11.05 17.69 -19.11
N ARG A 97 9.87 18.31 -18.97
CA ARG A 97 9.76 19.77 -18.75
C ARG A 97 10.42 20.21 -17.46
N VAL A 98 10.25 19.44 -16.39
CA VAL A 98 10.93 19.70 -15.11
C VAL A 98 12.45 19.62 -15.30
N LEU A 99 12.95 18.66 -16.07
CA LEU A 99 14.38 18.54 -16.35
C LEU A 99 14.92 19.73 -17.15
N VAL A 100 14.19 20.19 -18.17
CA VAL A 100 14.57 21.37 -18.96
C VAL A 100 14.60 22.63 -18.09
N ASP A 101 13.56 22.86 -17.29
CA ASP A 101 13.47 23.99 -16.34
C ASP A 101 14.56 23.92 -15.25
N ALA A 102 14.85 22.73 -14.74
CA ALA A 102 15.91 22.52 -13.75
C ALA A 102 17.31 22.78 -14.35
N ARG A 103 17.58 22.31 -15.56
CA ARG A 103 18.84 22.58 -16.28
C ARG A 103 19.10 24.08 -16.39
N GLU A 104 18.08 24.86 -16.77
CA GLU A 104 18.17 26.32 -16.83
C GLU A 104 18.44 26.95 -15.46
N LYS A 105 17.70 26.58 -14.43
CA LYS A 105 17.85 27.12 -13.06
C LYS A 105 19.16 26.74 -12.38
N LEU A 106 19.72 25.58 -12.72
CA LEU A 106 21.02 25.11 -12.24
C LEU A 106 22.18 25.62 -13.10
N HIS A 107 21.89 26.43 -14.12
CA HIS A 107 22.87 26.98 -15.07
C HIS A 107 23.74 25.91 -15.75
N ILE A 108 23.16 24.73 -16.00
CA ILE A 108 23.82 23.65 -16.73
C ILE A 108 23.70 23.95 -18.22
N GLN A 109 24.80 23.84 -18.98
CA GLN A 109 24.76 24.07 -20.43
C GLN A 109 24.12 22.88 -21.17
N TRP A 110 23.65 23.11 -22.41
CA TRP A 110 23.21 22.00 -23.26
C TRP A 110 24.43 21.17 -23.66
N GLY A 111 24.27 19.86 -23.76
CA GLY A 111 25.28 19.01 -24.38
C GLY A 111 25.44 19.32 -25.87
N GLU A 112 24.30 19.44 -26.54
CA GLU A 112 24.20 19.83 -27.95
C GLU A 112 23.39 21.13 -28.08
N PRO A 113 23.96 22.23 -28.64
CA PRO A 113 23.26 23.51 -28.75
C PRO A 113 21.93 23.47 -29.52
N SER A 114 21.78 22.55 -30.48
CA SER A 114 20.51 22.39 -31.22
C SER A 114 19.34 21.92 -30.34
N ASN A 115 19.61 21.32 -29.18
CA ASN A 115 18.57 20.93 -28.22
C ASN A 115 17.82 22.11 -27.59
N GLN A 116 18.28 23.35 -27.79
CA GLN A 116 17.53 24.56 -27.41
C GLN A 116 16.13 24.58 -28.04
N GLU A 117 16.00 24.27 -29.34
CA GLU A 117 14.71 24.25 -30.04
C GLU A 117 13.78 23.14 -29.52
N HIS A 118 14.35 21.96 -29.22
CA HIS A 118 13.61 20.87 -28.61
C HIS A 118 13.11 21.22 -27.20
N GLY A 119 13.94 21.93 -26.42
CA GLY A 119 13.59 22.45 -25.10
C GLY A 119 12.42 23.44 -25.17
N GLU A 120 12.50 24.41 -26.08
CA GLU A 120 11.43 25.39 -26.33
C GLU A 120 10.12 24.72 -26.77
N THR A 121 10.21 23.74 -27.67
CA THR A 121 9.06 22.94 -28.13
C THR A 121 8.34 22.28 -26.95
N VAL A 122 9.09 21.57 -26.10
CA VAL A 122 8.54 20.85 -24.95
C VAL A 122 8.00 21.82 -23.88
N MET A 123 8.59 22.98 -23.73
CA MET A 123 8.13 24.02 -22.80
C MET A 123 6.88 24.76 -23.31
N ALA A 124 6.69 24.88 -24.61
CA ALA A 124 5.50 25.44 -25.24
C ALA A 124 4.24 24.56 -25.09
N PHE A 125 4.41 23.31 -24.66
CA PHE A 125 3.29 22.41 -24.40
C PHE A 125 2.29 23.03 -23.41
N ASP A 126 0.99 23.06 -23.72
CA ASP A 126 -0.01 23.65 -22.83
C ASP A 126 -0.41 22.72 -21.68
N THR A 127 0.22 22.92 -20.51
CA THR A 127 -0.14 22.23 -19.26
C THR A 127 -1.42 22.72 -18.60
N ARG A 128 -1.98 23.86 -19.02
CA ARG A 128 -3.15 24.49 -18.39
C ARG A 128 -4.47 24.05 -19.02
N SER A 129 -4.44 23.39 -20.18
CA SER A 129 -5.63 22.82 -20.80
C SER A 129 -6.38 21.85 -19.86
N SER A 130 -7.72 21.87 -19.91
CA SER A 130 -8.58 21.01 -19.06
C SER A 130 -8.25 19.52 -19.23
N LYS A 131 -7.94 19.07 -20.45
CA LYS A 131 -7.48 17.69 -20.73
C LYS A 131 -6.19 17.33 -19.97
N MET A 132 -5.24 18.27 -19.87
CA MET A 132 -3.98 18.06 -19.13
C MET A 132 -4.10 18.20 -17.62
N MET A 133 -5.05 19.00 -17.14
CA MET A 133 -5.39 19.09 -15.71
C MET A 133 -5.93 17.75 -15.19
N HIS A 134 -6.60 16.98 -16.05
CA HIS A 134 -7.02 15.59 -15.76
C HIS A 134 -5.96 14.54 -16.08
N GLY A 135 -4.79 14.95 -16.59
CA GLY A 135 -3.66 14.07 -16.88
C GLY A 135 -3.83 13.25 -18.17
N MET A 136 -4.66 13.69 -19.11
CA MET A 136 -4.96 12.94 -20.33
C MET A 136 -4.24 13.55 -21.53
N VAL A 137 -3.21 12.85 -22.04
CA VAL A 137 -2.56 13.15 -23.31
C VAL A 137 -2.99 12.12 -24.36
N GLU A 138 -3.47 12.59 -25.50
CA GLU A 138 -3.81 11.72 -26.64
C GLU A 138 -2.53 11.20 -27.32
N THR A 139 -2.55 9.95 -27.81
CA THR A 139 -1.39 9.32 -28.47
C THR A 139 -0.83 10.19 -29.59
N LYS A 140 -1.69 10.76 -30.45
CA LYS A 140 -1.26 11.61 -31.56
C LYS A 140 -0.45 12.82 -31.08
N ILE A 141 -0.86 13.44 -29.98
CA ILE A 141 -0.16 14.58 -29.39
C ILE A 141 1.18 14.09 -28.83
N PHE A 142 1.19 13.02 -28.03
CA PHE A 142 2.45 12.49 -27.48
C PHE A 142 3.50 12.20 -28.57
N LEU A 143 3.09 11.55 -29.66
CA LEU A 143 3.97 11.21 -30.77
C LEU A 143 4.55 12.43 -31.49
N GLN A 144 3.87 13.58 -31.49
CA GLN A 144 4.42 14.84 -32.04
C GLN A 144 5.60 15.37 -31.21
N TYR A 145 5.56 15.19 -29.89
CA TYR A 145 6.62 15.65 -28.99
C TYR A 145 7.74 14.61 -28.81
N LEU A 146 7.47 13.34 -29.13
CA LEU A 146 8.39 12.22 -28.90
C LEU A 146 9.81 12.45 -29.48
N PRO A 147 10.01 12.99 -30.70
CA PRO A 147 11.36 13.28 -31.21
C PRO A 147 12.13 14.26 -30.33
N SER A 148 11.50 15.35 -29.91
CA SER A 148 12.11 16.34 -29.00
C SER A 148 12.41 15.73 -27.63
N ILE A 149 11.50 14.93 -27.07
CA ILE A 149 11.72 14.26 -25.78
C ILE A 149 12.93 13.31 -25.88
N ARG A 150 13.06 12.57 -26.98
CA ARG A 150 14.17 11.65 -27.21
C ARG A 150 15.51 12.38 -27.32
N SER A 151 15.55 13.47 -28.10
CA SER A 151 16.75 14.29 -28.25
C SER A 151 17.20 14.89 -26.92
N LEU A 152 16.24 15.42 -26.15
CA LEU A 152 16.51 15.99 -24.83
C LEU A 152 16.98 14.93 -23.84
N TRP A 153 16.39 13.74 -23.80
CA TRP A 153 16.84 12.70 -22.86
C TRP A 153 18.25 12.21 -23.17
N ALA A 154 18.66 12.20 -24.45
CA ALA A 154 20.02 11.86 -24.84
C ALA A 154 21.05 12.97 -24.54
N ASP A 155 20.61 14.20 -24.23
CA ASP A 155 21.49 15.34 -23.98
C ASP A 155 22.23 15.22 -22.65
N SER A 156 23.55 15.45 -22.66
CA SER A 156 24.38 15.36 -21.46
C SER A 156 24.03 16.42 -20.40
N GLY A 157 23.54 17.59 -20.80
CA GLY A 157 23.05 18.63 -19.89
C GLY A 157 21.78 18.21 -19.16
N ILE A 158 20.86 17.52 -19.84
CA ILE A 158 19.66 16.95 -19.23
C ILE A 158 19.98 15.77 -18.32
N GLN A 159 20.91 14.90 -18.71
CA GLN A 159 21.41 13.82 -17.84
C GLN A 159 22.05 14.39 -16.56
N HIS A 160 22.88 15.42 -16.68
CA HIS A 160 23.48 16.09 -15.52
C HIS A 160 22.43 16.76 -14.62
N ALA A 161 21.38 17.36 -15.20
CA ALA A 161 20.25 17.86 -14.42
C ALA A 161 19.52 16.73 -13.67
N TYR A 162 19.33 15.57 -14.31
CA TYR A 162 18.73 14.39 -13.69
C TYR A 162 19.58 13.82 -12.54
N ASP A 163 20.91 13.85 -12.63
CA ASP A 163 21.79 13.43 -11.53
C ASP A 163 21.63 14.32 -10.30
N ARG A 164 21.30 15.59 -10.50
CA ARG A 164 21.00 16.58 -9.45
C ARG A 164 19.51 16.64 -9.08
N ARG A 165 18.71 15.63 -9.44
CA ARG A 165 17.24 15.57 -9.20
C ARG A 165 16.80 15.74 -7.75
N ARG A 166 17.69 15.59 -6.75
CA ARG A 166 17.38 15.88 -5.34
C ARG A 166 17.12 17.36 -5.07
N GLU A 167 17.63 18.25 -5.92
CA GLU A 167 17.53 19.71 -5.76
C GLU A 167 16.19 20.29 -6.23
N PHE A 168 15.36 19.47 -6.88
CA PHE A 168 14.05 19.87 -7.40
C PHE A 168 13.05 18.72 -7.33
N GLN A 169 11.80 18.98 -7.70
CA GLN A 169 10.71 18.00 -7.56
C GLN A 169 10.51 17.24 -8.87
N LEU A 170 11.08 16.03 -8.94
CA LEU A 170 10.93 15.12 -10.09
C LEU A 170 10.28 13.80 -9.66
N GLY A 171 9.38 13.29 -10.50
CA GLY A 171 8.78 11.97 -10.26
C GLY A 171 9.81 10.84 -10.43
N GLU A 172 9.84 9.88 -9.52
CA GLU A 172 10.81 8.78 -9.54
C GLU A 172 10.69 7.90 -10.79
N SER A 173 9.48 7.69 -11.31
CA SER A 173 9.25 6.89 -12.51
C SER A 173 9.64 7.56 -13.83
N VAL A 174 10.06 8.84 -13.79
CA VAL A 174 10.44 9.58 -15.00
C VAL A 174 11.58 8.88 -15.75
N LYS A 175 12.63 8.43 -15.05
CA LYS A 175 13.76 7.73 -15.68
C LYS A 175 13.30 6.46 -16.41
N TYR A 176 12.52 5.61 -15.72
CA TYR A 176 12.00 4.39 -16.33
C TYR A 176 11.26 4.66 -17.64
N PHE A 177 10.39 5.67 -17.69
CA PHE A 177 9.66 5.96 -18.93
C PHE A 177 10.54 6.60 -20.01
N LEU A 178 11.49 7.47 -19.63
CA LEU A 178 12.42 8.10 -20.57
C LEU A 178 13.43 7.09 -21.16
N ASP A 179 13.83 6.08 -20.39
CA ASP A 179 14.67 4.99 -20.89
C ASP A 179 13.92 4.05 -21.85
N ASN A 180 12.58 4.06 -21.82
CA ASN A 180 11.72 3.18 -22.60
C ASN A 180 10.92 3.92 -23.69
N LEU A 181 11.40 5.07 -24.17
CA LEU A 181 10.69 5.91 -25.15
C LEU A 181 10.34 5.19 -26.46
N ASP A 182 11.12 4.20 -26.87
CA ASP A 182 10.82 3.39 -28.06
C ASP A 182 9.52 2.58 -27.88
N LYS A 183 9.34 1.96 -26.72
CA LYS A 183 8.10 1.25 -26.38
C LYS A 183 6.90 2.20 -26.36
N LEU A 184 7.08 3.38 -25.76
CA LEU A 184 6.02 4.39 -25.64
C LEU A 184 5.67 5.05 -26.98
N GLY A 185 6.57 4.99 -27.96
CA GLY A 185 6.37 5.53 -29.31
C GLY A 185 5.59 4.63 -30.27
N MET A 186 5.31 3.38 -29.89
CA MET A 186 4.55 2.46 -30.75
C MET A 186 3.09 2.92 -30.87
N PRO A 187 2.50 3.00 -32.09
CA PRO A 187 1.13 3.48 -32.29
C PRO A 187 0.06 2.68 -31.53
N ASP A 188 0.31 1.38 -31.36
CA ASP A 188 -0.53 0.40 -30.66
C ASP A 188 -0.09 0.17 -29.21
N TYR A 189 0.82 1.00 -28.68
CA TYR A 189 1.27 0.89 -27.29
C TYR A 189 0.08 0.82 -26.32
N LEU A 190 0.10 -0.22 -25.49
CA LEU A 190 -0.75 -0.40 -24.33
C LEU A 190 0.12 -0.63 -23.10
N PRO A 191 -0.15 0.06 -21.98
CA PRO A 191 0.64 -0.08 -20.76
C PRO A 191 0.68 -1.53 -20.25
N SER A 192 1.88 -2.00 -19.95
CA SER A 192 2.08 -3.22 -19.19
C SER A 192 1.68 -3.03 -17.72
N GLN A 193 1.58 -4.12 -16.96
CA GLN A 193 1.36 -4.03 -15.51
C GLN A 193 2.44 -3.18 -14.81
N GLN A 194 3.71 -3.32 -15.23
CA GLN A 194 4.82 -2.51 -14.70
C GLN A 194 4.62 -1.01 -14.97
N ASP A 195 4.18 -0.67 -16.19
CA ASP A 195 3.90 0.72 -16.57
C ASP A 195 2.76 1.31 -15.72
N ILE A 196 1.71 0.51 -15.47
CA ILE A 196 0.57 0.91 -14.63
C ILE A 196 0.99 1.14 -13.18
N LEU A 197 1.86 0.29 -12.64
CA LEU A 197 2.38 0.43 -11.27
C LEU A 197 3.21 1.71 -11.10
N LEU A 198 4.02 2.06 -12.10
CA LEU A 198 4.87 3.26 -12.14
C LEU A 198 4.14 4.54 -12.56
N ALA A 199 2.96 4.42 -13.19
CA ALA A 199 2.13 5.54 -13.59
C ALA A 199 1.63 6.31 -12.36
N ARG A 200 1.88 7.62 -12.36
CA ARG A 200 1.60 8.52 -11.25
C ARG A 200 0.40 9.40 -11.55
N LYS A 201 -0.62 9.27 -10.70
CA LYS A 201 -1.80 10.13 -10.65
C LYS A 201 -2.04 10.53 -9.19
N PRO A 202 -2.09 11.83 -8.86
CA PRO A 202 -2.41 12.26 -7.50
C PRO A 202 -3.79 11.75 -7.09
N THR A 203 -3.86 11.03 -5.97
CA THR A 203 -5.11 10.54 -5.38
C THR A 203 -5.86 11.70 -4.76
N LYS A 204 -7.09 11.92 -5.23
CA LYS A 204 -8.00 12.95 -4.70
C LYS A 204 -9.21 12.25 -4.09
N GLY A 205 -9.54 12.56 -2.85
CA GLY A 205 -10.62 11.90 -2.13
C GLY A 205 -10.27 10.48 -1.65
N ILE A 206 -11.31 9.65 -1.54
CA ILE A 206 -11.29 8.33 -0.92
C ILE A 206 -11.63 7.31 -1.99
N HIS A 207 -10.80 6.29 -2.13
CA HIS A 207 -11.02 5.18 -3.04
C HIS A 207 -11.09 3.88 -2.24
N GLU A 208 -12.18 3.15 -2.40
CA GLU A 208 -12.37 1.84 -1.77
C GLU A 208 -12.17 0.73 -2.81
N TYR A 209 -11.59 -0.37 -2.36
CA TYR A 209 -11.35 -1.55 -3.17
C TYR A 209 -11.74 -2.79 -2.39
N ASP A 210 -12.74 -3.50 -2.91
CA ASP A 210 -13.29 -4.71 -2.32
C ASP A 210 -12.70 -5.94 -3.01
N PHE A 211 -12.26 -6.91 -2.20
CA PHE A 211 -11.79 -8.20 -2.67
C PHE A 211 -12.06 -9.27 -1.61
N GLU A 212 -12.05 -10.53 -2.02
CA GLU A 212 -12.35 -11.65 -1.14
C GLU A 212 -11.18 -12.63 -1.11
N ILE A 213 -10.80 -13.07 0.09
CA ILE A 213 -9.74 -14.08 0.28
C ILE A 213 -10.31 -15.20 1.13
N LYS A 214 -10.37 -16.41 0.58
CA LYS A 214 -10.87 -17.61 1.29
C LYS A 214 -12.23 -17.35 1.98
N ASN A 215 -13.16 -16.73 1.27
CA ASN A 215 -14.50 -16.34 1.74
C ASN A 215 -14.54 -15.29 2.87
N VAL A 216 -13.43 -14.57 3.10
CA VAL A 216 -13.37 -13.42 4.00
C VAL A 216 -13.38 -12.15 3.15
N PRO A 217 -14.36 -11.26 3.31
CA PRO A 217 -14.40 -10.01 2.58
C PRO A 217 -13.38 -9.02 3.16
N PHE A 218 -12.57 -8.43 2.27
CA PHE A 218 -11.62 -7.37 2.58
C PHE A 218 -12.03 -6.09 1.85
N LYS A 219 -11.90 -4.97 2.55
CA LYS A 219 -12.05 -3.63 2.00
C LYS A 219 -10.79 -2.82 2.26
N MET A 220 -10.06 -2.49 1.21
CA MET A 220 -8.94 -1.55 1.29
C MET A 220 -9.38 -0.14 0.97
N VAL A 221 -8.94 0.82 1.76
CA VAL A 221 -9.28 2.23 1.61
C VAL A 221 -7.99 3.02 1.36
N ASP A 222 -7.86 3.59 0.16
CA ASP A 222 -6.79 4.53 -0.21
C ASP A 222 -7.29 5.97 -0.09
N VAL A 223 -6.50 6.80 0.59
CA VAL A 223 -6.78 8.21 0.81
C VAL A 223 -5.61 9.06 0.36
N GLY A 224 -5.89 10.26 -0.15
CA GLY A 224 -4.85 11.21 -0.54
C GLY A 224 -3.86 11.49 0.61
N GLY A 225 -2.56 11.36 0.33
CA GLY A 225 -1.49 11.58 1.33
C GLY A 225 -0.98 13.02 1.43
N GLN A 226 -1.32 13.86 0.45
CA GLN A 226 -0.93 15.27 0.40
C GLN A 226 -1.63 16.06 1.50
N ARG A 227 -0.99 17.12 2.01
CA ARG A 227 -1.51 17.91 3.16
C ARG A 227 -2.96 18.38 2.95
N SER A 228 -3.36 18.76 1.74
CA SER A 228 -4.73 19.19 1.41
C SER A 228 -5.78 18.09 1.58
N GLU A 229 -5.40 16.84 1.33
CA GLU A 229 -6.32 15.69 1.34
C GLU A 229 -6.45 15.05 2.73
N ARG A 230 -5.50 15.30 3.64
CA ARG A 230 -5.49 14.66 4.97
C ARG A 230 -6.70 15.01 5.83
N ARG A 231 -7.36 16.14 5.54
CA ARG A 231 -8.63 16.47 6.18
C ARG A 231 -9.68 15.38 5.97
N ARG A 232 -9.65 14.62 4.87
CA ARG A 232 -10.64 13.55 4.62
C ARG A 232 -10.34 12.25 5.33
N TRP A 233 -9.20 12.12 6.01
CA TRP A 233 -8.82 10.86 6.67
C TRP A 233 -9.82 10.44 7.74
N PHE A 234 -10.39 11.40 8.49
CA PHE A 234 -11.35 11.11 9.55
C PHE A 234 -12.62 10.41 9.03
N GLU A 235 -13.00 10.64 7.77
CA GLU A 235 -14.17 10.02 7.13
C GLU A 235 -14.00 8.49 7.00
N CYS A 236 -12.76 8.01 7.05
CA CYS A 236 -12.43 6.60 6.85
C CYS A 236 -12.18 5.83 8.15
N PHE A 237 -12.11 6.50 9.30
CA PHE A 237 -11.64 5.90 10.57
C PHE A 237 -12.65 4.97 11.24
N ASP A 238 -13.93 5.05 10.86
CA ASP A 238 -14.95 4.18 11.43
C ASP A 238 -14.70 2.71 11.04
N SER A 239 -14.77 1.84 12.05
CA SER A 239 -14.73 0.38 11.90
C SER A 239 -13.51 -0.15 11.13
N VAL A 240 -12.36 0.50 11.26
CA VAL A 240 -11.09 0.03 10.67
C VAL A 240 -10.52 -1.13 11.49
N THR A 241 -10.21 -2.24 10.82
CA THR A 241 -9.59 -3.41 11.44
C THR A 241 -8.08 -3.26 11.58
N SER A 242 -7.43 -2.71 10.54
CA SER A 242 -5.97 -2.51 10.51
C SER A 242 -5.60 -1.28 9.68
N ILE A 243 -4.50 -0.62 10.06
CA ILE A 243 -3.86 0.44 9.29
C ILE A 243 -2.56 -0.12 8.70
N LEU A 244 -2.38 0.05 7.40
CA LEU A 244 -1.07 -0.07 6.75
C LEU A 244 -0.52 1.33 6.57
N PHE A 245 0.55 1.64 7.30
CA PHE A 245 1.22 2.94 7.23
C PHE A 245 2.42 2.85 6.29
N LEU A 246 2.34 3.52 5.15
CA LEU A 246 3.36 3.50 4.11
C LEU A 246 4.30 4.70 4.23
N VAL A 247 5.60 4.42 4.18
CA VAL A 247 6.70 5.39 4.25
C VAL A 247 7.56 5.23 3.02
N SER A 248 7.94 6.34 2.39
CA SER A 248 8.98 6.33 1.37
C SER A 248 10.35 6.36 2.05
N SER A 249 11.04 5.21 2.10
CA SER A 249 12.31 5.09 2.84
C SER A 249 13.48 5.79 2.14
N SER A 250 13.40 5.97 0.82
CA SER A 250 14.43 6.59 0.00
C SER A 250 14.40 8.13 0.00
N GLU A 251 13.41 8.78 0.62
CA GLU A 251 13.19 10.23 0.55
C GLU A 251 13.83 11.00 1.73
N PHE A 252 14.86 10.44 2.35
CA PHE A 252 15.55 11.06 3.50
C PHE A 252 16.34 12.33 3.14
N ASP A 253 16.68 12.53 1.87
CA ASP A 253 17.42 13.68 1.33
C ASP A 253 16.52 14.68 0.58
N GLN A 254 15.20 14.49 0.61
CA GLN A 254 14.23 15.28 -0.15
C GLN A 254 13.35 16.16 0.73
N VAL A 255 12.87 17.26 0.15
CA VAL A 255 11.87 18.14 0.75
C VAL A 255 10.49 17.95 0.12
N LEU A 256 9.44 18.30 0.87
CA LEU A 256 8.05 18.23 0.39
C LEU A 256 7.82 19.15 -0.80
N MET A 257 6.93 18.73 -1.69
CA MET A 257 6.53 19.54 -2.84
C MET A 257 5.72 20.77 -2.40
N GLU A 258 4.92 20.63 -1.33
CA GLU A 258 3.97 21.63 -0.87
C GLU A 258 4.63 22.89 -0.28
N ASP A 259 5.77 22.76 0.41
CA ASP A 259 6.45 23.89 1.07
C ASP A 259 7.92 24.05 0.68
N ARG A 260 8.54 23.06 0.03
CA ARG A 260 9.96 23.05 -0.38
C ARG A 260 10.96 23.25 0.77
N LEU A 261 10.53 23.00 2.01
CA LEU A 261 11.33 23.22 3.22
C LEU A 261 11.36 21.98 4.11
N THR A 262 10.21 21.33 4.31
CA THR A 262 10.09 20.21 5.24
C THR A 262 10.70 18.95 4.63
N ASN A 263 11.60 18.27 5.34
CA ASN A 263 12.12 16.97 4.94
C ASN A 263 11.00 15.92 4.86
N ARG A 264 10.97 15.12 3.79
CA ARG A 264 9.86 14.18 3.51
C ARG A 264 9.78 13.01 4.50
N LEU A 265 10.92 12.48 4.94
CA LEU A 265 10.98 11.42 5.94
C LEU A 265 10.57 11.95 7.32
N MET A 266 10.99 13.17 7.68
CA MET A 266 10.53 13.83 8.91
C MET A 266 9.03 14.09 8.92
N GLU A 267 8.46 14.52 7.80
CA GLU A 267 7.00 14.63 7.66
C GLU A 267 6.32 13.27 7.90
N SER A 268 6.87 12.19 7.35
CA SER A 268 6.34 10.83 7.54
C SER A 268 6.39 10.39 9.00
N LEU A 269 7.47 10.71 9.72
CA LEU A 269 7.60 10.48 11.16
C LEU A 269 6.55 11.26 11.97
N ASN A 270 6.32 12.54 11.64
CA ASN A 270 5.33 13.39 12.33
C ASN A 270 3.90 12.89 12.11
N ILE A 271 3.57 12.46 10.89
CA ILE A 271 2.28 11.84 10.59
C ILE A 271 2.14 10.54 11.38
N PHE A 272 3.17 9.68 11.36
CA PHE A 272 3.12 8.40 12.07
C PHE A 272 2.92 8.60 13.57
N GLU A 273 3.64 9.53 14.20
CA GLU A 273 3.49 9.89 15.61
C GLU A 273 2.04 10.27 15.94
N THR A 274 1.39 11.05 15.07
CA THR A 274 0.00 11.45 15.25
C THR A 274 -0.96 10.27 15.16
N ILE A 275 -0.74 9.35 14.20
CA ILE A 275 -1.61 8.19 13.99
C ILE A 275 -1.41 7.14 15.08
N VAL A 276 -0.17 6.76 15.37
CA VAL A 276 0.14 5.65 16.29
C VAL A 276 -0.23 5.95 17.74
N ASN A 277 -0.28 7.23 18.12
CA ASN A 277 -0.67 7.68 19.46
C ASN A 277 -2.13 8.15 19.54
N ASN A 278 -2.93 7.99 18.47
CA ASN A 278 -4.33 8.40 18.47
C ASN A 278 -5.20 7.37 19.21
N ARG A 279 -5.98 7.83 20.18
CA ARG A 279 -6.86 6.98 21.01
C ARG A 279 -7.90 6.22 20.18
N VAL A 280 -8.34 6.76 19.04
CA VAL A 280 -9.27 6.07 18.11
C VAL A 280 -8.69 4.74 17.63
N PHE A 281 -7.36 4.63 17.55
CA PHE A 281 -6.66 3.45 17.05
C PHE A 281 -6.06 2.56 18.15
N SER A 282 -6.42 2.77 19.42
CA SER A 282 -5.87 1.98 20.54
C SER A 282 -6.01 0.45 20.36
N ASN A 283 -7.08 0.02 19.70
CA ASN A 283 -7.40 -1.38 19.43
C ASN A 283 -7.17 -1.78 17.95
N VAL A 284 -6.64 -0.88 17.13
CA VAL A 284 -6.40 -1.12 15.70
C VAL A 284 -4.96 -1.59 15.50
N SER A 285 -4.77 -2.62 14.69
CA SER A 285 -3.43 -3.06 14.32
C SER A 285 -2.78 -2.06 13.37
N ILE A 286 -1.56 -1.59 13.66
CA ILE A 286 -0.83 -0.66 12.81
C ILE A 286 0.44 -1.38 12.33
N ILE A 287 0.57 -1.56 11.02
CA ILE A 287 1.71 -2.21 10.38
C ILE A 287 2.44 -1.17 9.54
N LEU A 288 3.76 -1.07 9.72
CA LEU A 288 4.62 -0.10 9.04
C LEU A 288 5.25 -0.69 7.79
N PHE A 289 5.04 -0.09 6.63
CA PHE A 289 5.76 -0.43 5.41
C PHE A 289 6.79 0.64 5.07
N LEU A 290 8.06 0.24 5.13
CA LEU A 290 9.18 1.01 4.62
C LEU A 290 9.33 0.69 3.13
N ASN A 291 8.63 1.45 2.30
CA ASN A 291 8.53 1.24 0.86
C ASN A 291 9.71 1.89 0.12
N LYS A 292 9.87 1.53 -1.16
CA LYS A 292 10.96 2.00 -2.05
C LYS A 292 12.33 1.57 -1.57
N THR A 293 12.42 0.34 -1.04
CA THR A 293 13.67 -0.22 -0.51
C THR A 293 14.72 -0.39 -1.61
N ASP A 294 14.29 -0.67 -2.84
CA ASP A 294 15.11 -0.65 -4.07
C ASP A 294 15.80 0.69 -4.28
N LEU A 295 15.05 1.80 -4.17
CA LEU A 295 15.62 3.14 -4.31
C LEU A 295 16.49 3.54 -3.12
N LEU A 296 16.19 3.02 -1.93
CA LEU A 296 17.03 3.21 -0.74
C LEU A 296 18.39 2.54 -0.94
N GLU A 297 18.41 1.29 -1.43
CA GLU A 297 19.64 0.53 -1.70
C GLU A 297 20.55 1.24 -2.71
N GLU A 298 19.99 1.80 -3.78
CA GLU A 298 20.77 2.59 -4.73
C GLU A 298 21.30 3.89 -4.11
N LYS A 299 20.48 4.58 -3.32
CA LYS A 299 20.82 5.89 -2.76
C LYS A 299 21.87 5.80 -1.66
N VAL A 300 21.81 4.79 -0.79
CA VAL A 300 22.78 4.58 0.30
C VAL A 300 24.21 4.46 -0.23
N LYS A 301 24.42 4.05 -1.49
CA LYS A 301 25.75 3.98 -2.11
C LYS A 301 26.39 5.35 -2.39
N THR A 302 25.60 6.42 -2.44
CA THR A 302 26.04 7.75 -2.91
C THR A 302 25.70 8.90 -1.97
N VAL A 303 24.68 8.75 -1.12
CA VAL A 303 24.22 9.79 -0.20
C VAL A 303 24.22 9.25 1.23
N ALA A 304 24.93 9.92 2.13
CA ALA A 304 24.99 9.54 3.53
C ALA A 304 23.74 10.02 4.28
N ILE A 305 23.02 9.12 4.94
CA ILE A 305 21.83 9.48 5.74
C ILE A 305 22.18 10.45 6.89
N LYS A 306 23.43 10.37 7.38
CA LYS A 306 23.96 11.17 8.48
C LYS A 306 23.94 12.68 8.20
N ASP A 307 24.01 13.07 6.93
CA ASP A 307 23.96 14.48 6.52
C ASP A 307 22.59 15.11 6.78
N TYR A 308 21.55 14.28 6.89
CA TYR A 308 20.16 14.69 7.13
C TYR A 308 19.64 14.29 8.51
N PHE A 309 20.22 13.24 9.10
CA PHE A 309 19.86 12.70 10.42
C PHE A 309 21.12 12.55 11.27
N SER A 310 21.45 13.60 12.04
CA SER A 310 22.64 13.68 12.88
C SER A 310 22.74 12.57 13.93
N ASP A 311 21.59 12.03 14.35
CA ASP A 311 21.49 11.02 15.40
C ASP A 311 21.86 9.61 14.91
N PHE A 312 22.12 9.45 13.61
CA PHE A 312 22.60 8.20 13.04
C PHE A 312 24.07 7.97 13.40
N THR A 313 24.34 6.85 14.07
CA THR A 313 25.65 6.51 14.64
C THR A 313 26.36 5.35 13.92
N GLY A 314 25.69 4.71 12.96
CA GLY A 314 26.23 3.58 12.19
C GLY A 314 27.04 4.00 10.95
N ASP A 315 27.33 3.03 10.09
CA ASP A 315 27.90 3.25 8.75
C ASP A 315 26.81 3.78 7.79
N PRO A 316 26.93 5.02 7.28
CA PRO A 316 25.90 5.63 6.44
C PRO A 316 25.76 4.98 5.06
N HIS A 317 26.70 4.12 4.68
CA HIS A 317 26.70 3.37 3.41
C HIS A 317 26.33 1.88 3.60
N ASN A 318 26.03 1.45 4.82
CA ASN A 318 25.52 0.11 5.11
C ASN A 318 23.99 0.08 5.10
N LEU A 319 23.41 -0.64 4.14
CA LEU A 319 21.95 -0.69 3.97
C LEU A 319 21.22 -1.23 5.20
N GLU A 320 21.74 -2.26 5.88
CA GLU A 320 21.05 -2.87 7.02
C GLU A 320 21.08 -1.95 8.25
N GLU A 321 22.20 -1.26 8.51
CA GLU A 321 22.28 -0.27 9.59
C GLU A 321 21.34 0.92 9.34
N VAL A 322 21.25 1.39 8.09
CA VAL A 322 20.30 2.44 7.69
C VAL A 322 18.86 1.96 7.89
N LYS A 323 18.54 0.73 7.47
CA LYS A 323 17.20 0.14 7.66
C LYS A 323 16.82 0.03 9.13
N ASP A 324 17.72 -0.44 9.98
CA ASP A 324 17.51 -0.55 11.42
C ASP A 324 17.33 0.81 12.09
N PHE A 325 18.09 1.81 11.65
CA PHE A 325 17.91 3.19 12.09
C PHE A 325 16.51 3.72 11.75
N LEU A 326 16.04 3.51 10.52
CA LEU A 326 14.70 3.94 10.11
C LEU A 326 13.63 3.30 10.98
N VAL A 327 13.69 1.99 11.20
CA VAL A 327 12.74 1.28 12.07
C VAL A 327 12.78 1.84 13.49
N THR A 328 13.98 2.14 14.01
CA THR A 328 14.17 2.74 15.34
C THR A 328 13.54 4.12 15.43
N CYS A 329 13.70 4.97 14.41
CA CYS A 329 13.07 6.29 14.35
C CYS A 329 11.54 6.19 14.47
N PHE A 330 10.89 5.29 13.72
CA PHE A 330 9.44 5.08 13.81
C PHE A 330 9.02 4.45 15.14
N ARG A 331 9.80 3.50 15.67
CA ARG A 331 9.55 2.88 16.97
C ARG A 331 9.55 3.93 18.09
N ASN A 332 10.49 4.87 18.06
CA ASN A 332 10.64 5.92 19.07
C ASN A 332 9.48 6.93 19.08
N LYS A 333 8.68 7.00 18.01
CA LYS A 333 7.47 7.83 17.97
C LYS A 333 6.28 7.25 18.74
N ARG A 334 6.37 6.00 19.23
CA ARG A 334 5.33 5.35 20.03
C ARG A 334 5.49 5.69 21.50
N ARG A 335 4.40 6.10 22.16
CA ARG A 335 4.39 6.31 23.63
C ARG A 335 4.45 4.99 24.40
N ASP A 336 3.70 3.98 23.95
CA ASP A 336 3.63 2.67 24.61
C ASP A 336 4.63 1.67 23.99
N GLN A 337 5.92 1.90 24.20
CA GLN A 337 6.99 1.06 23.63
C GLN A 337 6.99 -0.37 24.18
N GLN A 338 6.48 -0.58 25.41
CA GLN A 338 6.62 -1.84 26.13
C GLN A 338 5.49 -2.86 25.91
N GLN A 339 4.37 -2.50 25.27
CA GLN A 339 3.19 -3.38 25.23
C GLN A 339 3.02 -4.20 23.95
N LYS A 340 3.50 -3.72 22.78
CA LYS A 340 3.31 -4.42 21.50
C LYS A 340 4.49 -4.20 20.55
N PRO A 341 5.01 -5.24 19.87
CA PRO A 341 6.04 -5.05 18.85
C PRO A 341 5.54 -4.15 17.71
N LEU A 342 6.44 -3.40 17.09
CA LEU A 342 6.14 -2.65 15.86
C LEU A 342 6.27 -3.62 14.68
N TYR A 343 5.15 -4.14 14.20
CA TYR A 343 5.11 -4.92 12.97
C TYR A 343 5.51 -4.02 11.80
N HIS A 344 6.56 -4.42 11.09
CA HIS A 344 7.08 -3.65 9.97
C HIS A 344 7.62 -4.56 8.88
N HIS A 345 7.58 -4.07 7.64
CA HIS A 345 8.14 -4.74 6.48
C HIS A 345 8.86 -3.74 5.58
N PHE A 346 9.99 -4.17 5.04
CA PHE A 346 10.63 -3.48 3.92
C PHE A 346 9.97 -3.92 2.63
N THR A 347 9.45 -2.97 1.88
CA THR A 347 8.66 -3.25 0.68
C THR A 347 9.22 -2.53 -0.54
N THR A 348 8.97 -3.14 -1.69
CA THR A 348 9.14 -2.53 -3.00
C THR A 348 7.80 -2.69 -3.71
N ALA A 349 6.94 -1.67 -3.64
CA ALA A 349 5.56 -1.76 -4.11
C ALA A 349 5.44 -2.05 -5.62
N ILE A 350 6.50 -1.86 -6.40
CA ILE A 350 6.53 -2.23 -7.83
C ILE A 350 6.88 -3.71 -8.06
N ASN A 351 7.34 -4.43 -7.03
CA ASN A 351 7.67 -5.85 -7.09
C ASN A 351 6.49 -6.70 -6.58
N THR A 352 5.82 -7.37 -7.51
CA THR A 352 4.60 -8.17 -7.23
C THR A 352 4.85 -9.30 -6.23
N GLU A 353 5.98 -10.02 -6.34
CA GLU A 353 6.28 -11.14 -5.44
C GLU A 353 6.63 -10.67 -4.03
N ASN A 354 7.36 -9.54 -3.90
CA ASN A 354 7.61 -8.92 -2.60
C ASN A 354 6.29 -8.55 -1.90
N ILE A 355 5.37 -7.91 -2.61
CA ILE A 355 4.06 -7.55 -2.04
C ILE A 355 3.21 -8.79 -1.73
N ARG A 356 3.26 -9.83 -2.55
CA ARG A 356 2.55 -11.09 -2.29
C ARG A 356 3.01 -11.76 -0.99
N LEU A 357 4.31 -11.80 -0.75
CA LEU A 357 4.88 -12.37 0.48
C LEU A 357 4.54 -11.51 1.70
N VAL A 358 4.76 -10.20 1.62
CA VAL A 358 4.47 -9.27 2.72
C VAL A 358 2.99 -9.28 3.08
N PHE A 359 2.11 -9.32 2.09
CA PHE A 359 0.67 -9.32 2.34
C PHE A 359 0.19 -10.63 2.99
N ARG A 360 0.84 -11.76 2.68
CA ARG A 360 0.55 -13.04 3.36
C ARG A 360 0.81 -12.91 4.87
N ASP A 361 1.96 -12.35 5.24
CA ASP A 361 2.38 -12.19 6.63
C ASP A 361 1.50 -11.16 7.39
N VAL A 362 1.12 -10.08 6.69
CA VAL A 362 0.15 -9.07 7.18
C VAL A 362 -1.21 -9.69 7.46
N LYS A 363 -1.72 -10.51 6.53
CA LYS A 363 -3.01 -11.19 6.69
C LYS A 363 -2.98 -12.11 7.92
N ASP A 364 -1.90 -12.83 8.15
CA ASP A 364 -1.77 -13.67 9.35
C ASP A 364 -1.74 -12.82 10.63
N THR A 365 -1.01 -11.70 10.64
CA THR A 365 -0.97 -10.73 11.76
C THR A 365 -2.35 -10.15 12.08
N ILE A 366 -3.12 -9.77 11.05
CA ILE A 366 -4.48 -9.23 11.18
C ILE A 366 -5.41 -10.32 11.73
N CYS A 367 -5.39 -11.53 11.14
CA CYS A 367 -6.24 -12.63 11.56
C CYS A 367 -5.95 -13.07 13.01
N THR A 368 -4.70 -13.18 13.43
CA THR A 368 -4.34 -13.52 14.82
C THR A 368 -4.85 -12.47 15.80
N THR A 369 -4.75 -11.19 15.44
CA THR A 369 -5.23 -10.08 16.28
C THR A 369 -6.76 -10.10 16.42
N THR A 370 -7.49 -10.41 15.35
CA THR A 370 -8.96 -10.55 15.34
C THR A 370 -9.46 -11.84 16.01
N SER A 371 -8.63 -12.89 16.05
CA SER A 371 -8.97 -14.18 16.69
C SER A 371 -9.07 -14.06 18.21
N ASN A 372 -8.28 -13.19 18.83
CA ASN A 372 -8.39 -12.88 20.26
C ASN A 372 -9.62 -12.02 20.62
N SER A 373 -10.34 -11.52 19.63
CA SER A 373 -11.58 -10.75 19.78
C SER A 373 -12.78 -11.49 19.18
N SER A 374 -13.05 -12.72 19.64
CA SER A 374 -14.35 -13.42 19.54
C SER A 374 -15.00 -13.58 18.15
N CYS A 375 -14.34 -13.25 17.03
CA CYS A 375 -14.98 -13.25 15.71
C CYS A 375 -14.45 -14.30 14.72
N CYS A 376 -13.29 -14.92 15.01
CA CYS A 376 -12.68 -15.93 14.11
C CYS A 376 -12.61 -17.35 14.69
N SER A 377 -13.26 -17.64 15.83
CA SER A 377 -13.19 -18.98 16.43
C SER A 377 -13.89 -20.08 15.62
N ASP A 378 -14.78 -19.74 14.68
CA ASP A 378 -15.60 -20.74 13.98
C ASP A 378 -15.07 -21.14 12.59
N ALA A 379 -13.90 -20.67 12.17
CA ALA A 379 -13.34 -21.00 10.84
C ALA A 379 -11.91 -21.59 10.87
N VAL A 380 -11.30 -21.75 12.05
CA VAL A 380 -9.89 -22.24 12.16
C VAL A 380 -9.79 -23.68 12.70
N PHE A 381 -10.87 -24.28 13.20
CA PHE A 381 -10.86 -25.68 13.64
C PHE A 381 -11.44 -26.64 12.59
N LEU A 382 -10.75 -26.82 11.47
CA LEU A 382 -10.92 -28.00 10.60
C LEU A 382 -9.58 -28.44 10.00
N LEU A 383 -8.57 -28.63 10.86
CA LEU A 383 -7.51 -29.60 10.63
C LEU A 383 -7.20 -30.26 11.97
N ALA A 384 -7.92 -31.33 12.28
CA ALA A 384 -7.63 -32.21 13.41
C ALA A 384 -6.37 -33.06 13.14
N PRO A 385 -5.65 -33.49 14.19
CA PRO A 385 -4.39 -34.21 14.09
C PRO A 385 -4.60 -35.73 14.09
N PHE A 386 -4.14 -36.43 13.05
CA PHE A 386 -3.86 -37.86 13.01
C PHE A 386 -2.74 -38.00 11.95
N VAL A 387 -1.53 -38.47 12.25
CA VAL A 387 -1.20 -39.89 12.41
C VAL A 387 -0.02 -40.06 13.39
N ILE A 388 -0.22 -40.86 14.43
CA ILE A 388 0.84 -41.52 15.22
C ILE A 388 0.99 -42.97 14.69
N ILE A 389 2.23 -43.30 14.31
CA ILE A 389 2.99 -44.55 14.50
C ILE A 389 2.23 -45.90 14.45
N LEU A 390 2.65 -46.80 13.54
CA LEU A 390 3.08 -48.19 13.83
C LEU A 390 3.50 -48.91 12.54
N SER A 391 4.77 -49.32 12.41
CA SER A 391 5.16 -50.74 12.30
C SER A 391 6.64 -50.92 11.96
N PHE A 392 7.24 -51.84 12.71
CA PHE A 392 8.60 -52.40 12.62
C PHE A 392 8.94 -53.01 11.26
N GLY A 393 10.23 -53.03 10.91
CA GLY A 393 10.75 -53.95 9.89
C GLY A 393 12.09 -53.55 9.27
N LEU A 394 13.20 -53.80 9.98
CA LEU A 394 14.52 -54.05 9.39
C LEU A 394 14.44 -55.28 8.44
N PRO A 395 15.28 -55.41 7.38
CA PRO A 395 16.74 -55.49 7.53
C PRO A 395 17.62 -54.80 6.45
N HIS A 396 18.85 -54.53 6.88
CA HIS A 396 20.12 -54.32 6.17
C HIS A 396 20.36 -55.28 4.96
N PRO A 397 21.34 -55.02 4.03
CA PRO A 397 22.74 -54.75 4.43
C PRO A 397 23.74 -54.01 3.49
N PHE A 398 24.92 -53.74 4.08
CA PHE A 398 26.27 -53.40 3.54
C PHE A 398 26.45 -52.04 2.80
N SER A 399 27.37 -51.15 3.23
CA SER A 399 28.82 -51.37 3.19
C SER A 399 29.63 -50.47 4.16
N PHE A 400 30.74 -51.07 4.63
CA PHE A 400 31.88 -50.59 5.43
C PHE A 400 32.60 -49.36 4.81
N THR A 401 33.39 -48.50 5.47
CA THR A 401 34.39 -48.63 6.58
C THR A 401 34.82 -47.21 7.10
N PRO A 402 35.58 -47.10 8.23
CA PRO A 402 35.63 -45.94 9.14
C PRO A 402 36.97 -45.18 9.20
N SER A 403 37.04 -44.09 9.98
CA SER A 403 38.14 -43.87 10.94
C SER A 403 37.79 -42.84 12.06
N PRO A 404 38.47 -42.88 13.23
CA PRO A 404 37.95 -42.40 14.53
C PRO A 404 38.85 -41.39 15.27
N SER A 405 38.26 -40.51 16.09
CA SER A 405 38.88 -39.73 17.21
C SER A 405 37.91 -38.60 17.59
N THR A 406 37.53 -38.24 18.82
CA THR A 406 38.03 -38.52 20.17
C THR A 406 36.97 -38.04 21.18
N VAL A 407 36.65 -38.92 22.14
CA VAL A 407 36.39 -38.70 23.58
C VAL A 407 35.59 -37.47 24.04
N LEU A 408 34.36 -37.77 24.50
CA LEU A 408 33.63 -37.25 25.67
C LEU A 408 34.37 -36.29 26.62
N GLN A 409 33.76 -35.14 26.88
CA GLN A 409 33.77 -34.58 28.24
C GLN A 409 32.41 -33.98 28.60
N VAL A 410 31.74 -34.68 29.52
CA VAL A 410 30.58 -34.23 30.28
C VAL A 410 31.09 -33.37 31.43
N CYS A 411 30.58 -32.15 31.60
CA CYS A 411 30.56 -31.45 32.87
C CYS A 411 29.28 -30.60 32.98
N THR A 412 28.43 -31.01 33.91
CA THR A 412 27.23 -30.35 34.44
C THR A 412 27.56 -29.07 35.22
N PRO A 413 26.54 -28.23 35.55
CA PRO A 413 26.72 -26.82 35.89
C PRO A 413 26.99 -26.58 37.38
N GLN A 414 27.70 -25.50 37.69
CA GLN A 414 27.76 -24.93 39.05
C GLN A 414 26.99 -23.61 39.11
N TYR A 415 26.01 -23.59 40.01
CA TYR A 415 25.41 -22.40 40.61
C TYR A 415 26.35 -21.84 41.70
N ASN A 416 26.44 -20.50 41.80
CA ASN A 416 26.52 -19.66 43.01
C ASN A 416 26.69 -18.19 42.53
N LEU A 417 25.75 -17.26 42.74
CA LEU A 417 25.37 -16.49 43.95
C LEU A 417 26.48 -15.57 44.51
N SER A 418 26.14 -14.27 44.61
CA SER A 418 26.76 -13.14 45.36
C SER A 418 28.15 -12.69 44.87
N ASP A 419 28.46 -11.41 44.64
CA ASP A 419 27.92 -10.13 45.15
C ASP A 419 27.53 -9.11 44.06
#